data_AF-Q0V234-F1
#
_entry.id   AF-Q0V234-F1
#
_cell.length_a   1.000
_cell.length_b   1.000
_cell.length_c   1.000
_cell.angle_alpha   90.00
_cell.angle_beta   90.00
_cell.angle_gamma   90.00
#
_symmetry.space_group_name_H-M   'P 1'
#
loop_
_entity.id
_entity.type
_entity.pdbx_description
1 polymer ?
#
loop_
_entity_poly.entity_id
_entity_poly.type
_entity_poly.pdbx_seq_one_letter_code
_entity_poly.pdbx_strand_id
1 'polypeptide(L)'
;MRAYSLLSLLPCVPLLVSAQCPEYIDYAKQVHEPLSSGKYKLAYQRPTEECRTFKSQGLEDVVSRMQSVIKDPDLARLFQNAYPNTLDTAIKWKGYAADNDKEELTFIITGDINAMWLRDSSNQLQSYLPILNASSDANSIASLYRGVINLQARYLLTSPYCNAFQPPVESGIAPAQNDAGSQDTTFPPYSNSSVFECKYELDSLAAFLQISTDYYNATGDIDFFGKFKWVQAVEQVLKVAQNMTTPTYGPDGRVLESPYTFTRYTTRATETFSNDGGGNPVANGTGLIRSGFRPSDDSTIFQFYIPSNMMFSAYLASAADIMGKLKTDKSAALAQQMSAMSSSLRDAIETHGTVNHTKFGKIYAFEVDGFGSSNIMDDANIPSLLSAPFLGYRIDPETYANTRSLVLSESNSYFMRGPVLNAVGGPHQGFGMAWPMASIIRILTTEDDDEIVNELRQIVSSTDGLGLIHESINSFNVTDWTRQWFSWANGLFGQMILDLEDRKPGILDTSFQ
;
A
#
# COMPACT_ATOMS: atom_id res chain seq x y z
N MET A 1 78.13 -23.52 16.84
CA MET A 1 76.82 -23.96 17.38
C MET A 1 75.96 -22.71 17.52
N ARG A 2 74.88 -22.62 16.73
CA ARG A 2 74.04 -21.43 16.55
C ARG A 2 72.97 -21.37 17.64
N ALA A 3 72.75 -20.18 18.19
CA ALA A 3 71.70 -19.88 19.15
C ALA A 3 70.33 -19.77 18.45
N TYR A 4 69.29 -20.30 19.08
CA TYR A 4 67.91 -20.20 18.65
C TYR A 4 67.23 -18.99 19.32
N SER A 5 66.67 -18.09 18.52
CA SER A 5 65.71 -17.08 18.96
C SER A 5 64.29 -17.58 18.68
N LEU A 6 63.49 -17.70 19.73
CA LEU A 6 62.04 -17.93 19.67
C LEU A 6 61.33 -16.61 19.33
N LEU A 7 60.69 -16.53 18.17
CA LEU A 7 59.70 -15.50 17.86
C LEU A 7 58.31 -16.00 18.28
N SER A 8 57.66 -15.25 19.17
CA SER A 8 56.26 -15.35 19.55
C SER A 8 55.37 -14.81 18.43
N LEU A 9 54.53 -15.67 17.84
CA LEU A 9 53.47 -15.29 16.92
C LEU A 9 52.21 -14.94 17.73
N LEU A 10 51.84 -13.65 17.74
CA LEU A 10 50.53 -13.17 18.16
C LEU A 10 49.49 -13.50 17.06
N PRO A 11 48.31 -14.05 17.39
CA PRO A 11 47.28 -14.29 16.40
C PRO A 11 46.63 -12.96 16.02
N CYS A 12 46.74 -12.58 14.75
CA CYS A 12 45.93 -11.52 14.15
C CYS A 12 44.47 -12.00 14.11
N VAL A 13 43.63 -11.47 14.98
CA VAL A 13 42.17 -11.59 14.85
C VAL A 13 41.76 -10.61 13.75
N PRO A 14 41.15 -11.08 12.63
CA PRO A 14 40.66 -10.17 11.62
C PRO A 14 39.50 -9.37 12.21
N LEU A 15 39.67 -8.05 12.29
CA LEU A 15 38.58 -7.11 12.53
C LEU A 15 37.58 -7.30 11.38
N LEU A 16 36.41 -7.85 11.69
CA LEU A 16 35.24 -7.80 10.81
C LEU A 16 34.90 -6.31 10.63
N VAL A 17 35.32 -5.74 9.50
CA VAL A 17 34.84 -4.43 9.05
C VAL A 17 33.36 -4.62 8.76
N SER A 18 32.49 -4.06 9.60
CA SER A 18 31.07 -3.94 9.29
C SER A 18 30.96 -3.21 7.95
N ALA A 19 30.31 -3.81 6.96
CA ALA A 19 30.03 -3.13 5.70
C ALA A 19 29.29 -1.82 6.01
N GLN A 20 29.84 -0.68 5.57
CA GLN A 20 29.18 0.61 5.72
C GLN A 20 28.18 0.75 4.57
N CYS A 21 26.94 0.34 4.83
CA CYS A 21 25.86 0.44 3.86
C CYS A 21 25.40 1.90 3.72
N PRO A 22 25.28 2.43 2.49
CA PRO A 22 24.74 3.77 2.29
C PRO A 22 23.25 3.80 2.63
N GLU A 23 22.77 4.95 3.09
CA GLU A 23 21.33 5.18 3.25
C GLU A 23 20.65 5.13 1.88
N TYR A 24 19.65 4.27 1.73
CA TYR A 24 19.06 3.99 0.42
C TYR A 24 18.38 5.22 -0.19
N ILE A 25 17.86 6.13 0.66
CA ILE A 25 17.27 7.40 0.26
C ILE A 25 18.23 8.29 -0.56
N ASP A 26 19.53 8.21 -0.28
CA ASP A 26 20.58 8.94 -1.00
C ASP A 26 21.13 8.09 -2.15
N TYR A 27 21.24 6.78 -1.95
CA TYR A 27 21.68 5.84 -2.98
C TYR A 27 20.77 5.89 -4.22
N ALA A 28 19.44 5.91 -4.02
CA ALA A 28 18.44 5.88 -5.09
C ALA A 28 18.42 7.14 -5.98
N LYS A 29 19.09 8.23 -5.57
CA LYS A 29 19.23 9.46 -6.38
C LYS A 29 20.39 9.40 -7.37
N GLN A 30 21.25 8.42 -7.26
CA GLN A 30 22.49 8.35 -8.02
C GLN A 30 22.36 7.35 -9.18
N VAL A 31 23.08 7.63 -10.25
CA VAL A 31 23.24 6.70 -11.37
C VAL A 31 24.38 5.74 -11.04
N HIS A 32 24.08 4.44 -10.97
CA HIS A 32 25.08 3.39 -10.73
C HIS A 32 25.24 2.48 -11.94
N GLU A 33 26.50 2.16 -12.23
CA GLU A 33 26.90 1.20 -13.25
C GLU A 33 26.72 -0.26 -12.76
N PRO A 34 26.55 -1.24 -13.67
CA PRO A 34 26.46 -1.07 -15.11
C PRO A 34 25.08 -0.57 -15.55
N LEU A 35 25.03 0.40 -16.47
CA LEU A 35 23.77 0.81 -17.12
C LEU A 35 23.18 -0.34 -17.96
N SER A 36 21.86 -0.38 -18.11
CA SER A 36 21.21 -1.30 -19.04
C SER A 36 21.66 -1.06 -20.49
N SER A 37 21.53 -2.08 -21.34
CA SER A 37 21.96 -1.99 -22.74
C SER A 37 20.96 -1.26 -23.64
N GLY A 38 19.75 -0.99 -23.18
CA GLY A 38 18.71 -0.29 -23.93
C GLY A 38 18.99 1.19 -24.17
N LYS A 39 18.03 1.86 -24.80
CA LYS A 39 18.06 3.27 -25.18
C LYS A 39 18.10 4.20 -23.96
N TYR A 40 17.36 3.86 -22.90
CA TYR A 40 17.21 4.72 -21.73
C TYR A 40 18.37 4.58 -20.74
N LYS A 41 19.22 3.56 -20.88
CA LYS A 41 20.45 3.37 -20.08
C LYS A 41 20.17 3.42 -18.57
N LEU A 42 19.15 2.69 -18.13
CA LEU A 42 18.70 2.66 -16.75
C LEU A 42 19.81 2.16 -15.80
N ALA A 43 20.00 2.91 -14.72
CA ALA A 43 20.96 2.61 -13.67
C ALA A 43 20.63 1.31 -12.92
N TYR A 44 21.65 0.68 -12.33
CA TYR A 44 21.46 -0.38 -11.34
C TYR A 44 21.07 0.23 -9.99
N GLN A 45 20.04 -0.29 -9.31
CA GLN A 45 19.54 0.31 -8.06
C GLN A 45 19.37 -0.66 -6.90
N ARG A 46 19.84 -1.90 -7.02
CA ARG A 46 19.84 -2.80 -5.86
C ARG A 46 21.06 -2.50 -4.98
N PRO A 47 20.93 -2.46 -3.65
CA PRO A 47 22.07 -2.46 -2.75
C PRO A 47 23.00 -3.66 -3.01
N THR A 48 24.25 -3.55 -2.56
CA THR A 48 25.14 -4.71 -2.50
C THR A 48 24.49 -5.79 -1.63
N GLU A 49 24.86 -7.05 -1.86
CA GLU A 49 24.19 -8.16 -1.22
C GLU A 49 24.26 -8.09 0.32
N GLU A 50 25.36 -7.58 0.87
CA GLU A 50 25.55 -7.40 2.32
C GLU A 50 24.67 -6.31 2.91
N CYS A 51 24.17 -5.39 2.08
CA CYS A 51 23.35 -4.26 2.48
C CYS A 51 21.85 -4.48 2.26
N ARG A 52 21.44 -5.65 1.76
CA ARG A 52 20.03 -6.00 1.61
C ARG A 52 19.41 -6.30 2.96
N THR A 53 18.29 -5.65 3.27
CA THR A 53 17.63 -5.78 4.59
C THR A 53 17.00 -7.15 4.84
N PHE A 54 16.66 -7.88 3.78
CA PHE A 54 16.15 -9.23 3.83
C PHE A 54 16.54 -10.00 2.57
N LYS A 55 17.02 -11.24 2.73
CA LYS A 55 17.44 -12.11 1.62
C LYS A 55 16.45 -13.25 1.45
N SER A 56 15.99 -13.45 0.22
CA SER A 56 15.10 -14.57 -0.13
C SER A 56 15.61 -15.25 -1.39
N GLN A 57 15.96 -16.54 -1.30
CA GLN A 57 16.42 -17.28 -2.47
C GLN A 57 15.36 -17.34 -3.56
N GLY A 58 14.09 -17.56 -3.19
CA GLY A 58 12.99 -17.59 -4.16
C GLY A 58 12.80 -16.27 -4.91
N LEU A 59 13.11 -15.14 -4.26
CA LEU A 59 13.13 -13.83 -4.93
C LEU A 59 14.29 -13.73 -5.94
N GLU A 60 15.51 -14.12 -5.56
CA GLU A 60 16.66 -14.09 -6.46
C GLU A 60 16.46 -15.02 -7.66
N ASP A 61 15.85 -16.19 -7.46
CA ASP A 61 15.52 -17.14 -8.51
C ASP A 61 14.54 -16.53 -9.52
N VAL A 62 13.51 -15.82 -9.03
CA VAL A 62 12.55 -15.10 -9.90
C VAL A 62 13.24 -13.95 -10.64
N VAL A 63 14.03 -13.13 -9.96
CA VAL A 63 14.77 -12.03 -10.60
C VAL A 63 15.70 -12.55 -11.69
N SER A 64 16.43 -13.64 -11.43
CA SER A 64 17.32 -14.26 -12.42
C SER A 64 16.54 -14.85 -13.60
N ARG A 65 15.44 -15.57 -13.35
CA ARG A 65 14.58 -16.14 -14.39
C ARG A 65 14.03 -15.05 -15.32
N MET A 66 13.50 -13.98 -14.75
CA MET A 66 12.84 -12.92 -15.51
C MET A 66 13.78 -12.15 -16.45
N GLN A 67 15.09 -12.14 -16.19
CA GLN A 67 16.08 -11.61 -17.13
C GLN A 67 16.09 -12.34 -18.48
N SER A 68 15.67 -13.60 -18.51
CA SER A 68 15.56 -14.38 -19.76
C SER A 68 14.18 -14.25 -20.44
N VAL A 69 13.16 -13.88 -19.67
CA VAL A 69 11.77 -13.74 -20.10
C VAL A 69 11.57 -12.36 -20.76
N ILE A 70 11.97 -11.29 -20.07
CA ILE A 70 11.80 -9.92 -20.53
C ILE A 70 12.85 -9.61 -21.59
N LYS A 71 12.42 -9.36 -22.84
CA LYS A 71 13.34 -9.10 -23.96
C LYS A 71 13.85 -7.67 -24.01
N ASP A 72 13.03 -6.71 -23.58
CA ASP A 72 13.46 -5.31 -23.52
C ASP A 72 14.47 -5.11 -22.36
N PRO A 73 15.71 -4.69 -22.64
CA PRO A 73 16.74 -4.60 -21.62
C PRO A 73 16.51 -3.50 -20.58
N ASP A 74 15.79 -2.43 -20.94
CA ASP A 74 15.46 -1.36 -19.99
C ASP A 74 14.31 -1.82 -19.08
N LEU A 75 13.30 -2.49 -19.64
CA LEU A 75 12.25 -3.12 -18.83
C LEU A 75 12.81 -4.19 -17.88
N ALA A 76 13.73 -5.03 -18.35
CA ALA A 76 14.39 -6.05 -17.53
C ALA A 76 15.20 -5.43 -16.39
N ARG A 77 15.91 -4.31 -16.64
CA ARG A 77 16.62 -3.56 -15.60
C ARG A 77 15.65 -2.98 -14.58
N LEU A 78 14.55 -2.38 -15.04
CA LEU A 78 13.54 -1.79 -14.15
C LEU A 78 12.91 -2.87 -13.26
N PHE A 79 12.55 -4.03 -13.81
CA PHE A 79 12.06 -5.17 -13.02
C PHE A 79 13.08 -5.64 -11.99
N GLN A 80 14.34 -5.81 -12.41
CA GLN A 80 15.42 -6.24 -11.53
C GLN A 80 15.63 -5.28 -10.35
N ASN A 81 15.48 -3.98 -10.56
CA ASN A 81 15.63 -2.97 -9.51
C ASN A 81 14.38 -2.89 -8.62
N ALA A 82 13.19 -2.87 -9.23
CA ALA A 82 11.94 -2.51 -8.56
C ALA A 82 11.34 -3.68 -7.77
N TYR A 83 11.24 -4.88 -8.35
CA TYR A 83 10.58 -6.01 -7.69
C TYR A 83 11.19 -6.39 -6.32
N PRO A 84 12.52 -6.51 -6.17
CA PRO A 84 13.12 -6.84 -4.88
C PRO A 84 13.21 -5.65 -3.89
N ASN A 85 12.80 -4.44 -4.29
CA ASN A 85 13.14 -3.20 -3.56
C ASN A 85 12.69 -3.22 -2.09
N THR A 86 11.49 -3.70 -1.78
CA THR A 86 11.03 -3.81 -0.39
C THR A 86 11.93 -4.72 0.44
N LEU A 87 12.24 -5.93 -0.05
CA LEU A 87 13.10 -6.87 0.71
C LEU A 87 14.54 -6.35 0.80
N ASP A 88 15.03 -5.71 -0.26
CA ASP A 88 16.37 -5.17 -0.31
C ASP A 88 16.54 -3.97 0.64
N THR A 89 15.50 -3.16 0.90
CA THR A 89 15.68 -1.83 1.52
C THR A 89 14.76 -1.47 2.67
N ALA A 90 13.57 -2.08 2.75
CA ALA A 90 12.47 -1.61 3.60
C ALA A 90 12.13 -2.52 4.79
N ILE A 91 12.73 -3.71 4.88
CA ILE A 91 12.57 -4.59 6.05
C ILE A 91 13.45 -4.07 7.18
N LYS A 92 13.00 -2.99 7.83
CA LYS A 92 13.83 -2.23 8.77
C LYS A 92 14.13 -3.02 10.04
N TRP A 93 13.21 -3.86 10.48
CA TRP A 93 13.45 -4.77 11.60
C TRP A 93 12.57 -6.01 11.55
N LYS A 94 13.12 -7.14 11.99
CA LYS A 94 12.40 -8.39 12.23
C LYS A 94 12.86 -9.00 13.55
N GLY A 95 11.90 -9.52 14.31
CA GLY A 95 12.19 -10.22 15.55
C GLY A 95 10.95 -10.89 16.11
N TYR A 96 10.91 -10.95 17.44
CA TYR A 96 9.80 -11.52 18.19
C TYR A 96 9.36 -10.53 19.26
N ALA A 97 8.12 -10.70 19.71
CA ALA A 97 7.62 -9.96 20.85
C ALA A 97 8.43 -10.22 22.12
N ALA A 98 8.60 -9.18 22.94
CA ALA A 98 9.32 -9.30 24.21
C ALA A 98 8.60 -10.22 25.22
N ASP A 99 7.27 -10.28 25.14
CA ASP A 99 6.42 -11.06 26.02
C ASP A 99 6.06 -12.46 25.46
N ASN A 100 6.43 -12.76 24.21
CA ASN A 100 6.15 -14.04 23.56
C ASN A 100 7.16 -14.35 22.44
N ASP A 101 8.07 -15.29 22.71
CA ASP A 101 9.15 -15.70 21.80
C ASP A 101 8.67 -16.44 20.52
N LYS A 102 7.36 -16.69 20.40
CA LYS A 102 6.75 -17.28 19.20
C LYS A 102 5.99 -16.26 18.36
N GLU A 103 5.72 -15.07 18.88
CA GLU A 103 5.02 -14.02 18.16
C GLU A 103 6.03 -13.26 17.30
N GLU A 104 6.18 -13.69 16.04
CA GLU A 104 6.99 -12.98 15.05
C GLU A 104 6.45 -11.56 14.86
N LEU A 105 7.36 -10.61 14.70
CA LEU A 105 7.09 -9.20 14.38
C LEU A 105 7.98 -8.76 13.23
N THR A 106 7.42 -7.99 12.30
CA THR A 106 8.16 -7.44 11.16
C THR A 106 7.74 -6.01 10.94
N PHE A 107 8.68 -5.09 11.06
CA PHE A 107 8.50 -3.67 10.87
C PHE A 107 9.03 -3.27 9.49
N ILE A 108 8.10 -2.89 8.60
CA ILE A 108 8.40 -2.49 7.23
C ILE A 108 8.16 -0.99 7.13
N ILE A 109 9.17 -0.27 6.67
CA ILE A 109 9.08 1.17 6.44
C ILE A 109 8.57 1.46 5.03
N THR A 110 7.88 2.59 4.83
CA THR A 110 7.37 3.00 3.50
C THR A 110 8.49 3.28 2.50
N GLY A 111 9.67 3.60 3.04
CA GLY A 111 10.91 3.88 2.34
C GLY A 111 11.66 4.97 3.08
N ASP A 112 11.55 6.19 2.59
CA ASP A 112 12.22 7.40 3.09
C ASP A 112 11.90 7.82 4.54
N ILE A 113 10.94 7.18 5.22
CA ILE A 113 10.52 7.50 6.59
C ILE A 113 10.56 6.24 7.46
N ASN A 114 11.17 6.32 8.65
CA ASN A 114 11.20 5.22 9.63
C ASN A 114 9.86 5.04 10.38
N ALA A 115 8.77 4.90 9.63
CA ALA A 115 7.42 4.64 10.14
C ALA A 115 6.72 3.62 9.22
N MET A 116 5.77 2.89 9.80
CA MET A 116 5.04 1.83 9.12
C MET A 116 3.58 2.24 8.95
N TRP A 117 3.19 2.46 7.71
CA TRP A 117 1.78 2.56 7.34
C TRP A 117 1.17 1.16 7.25
N LEU A 118 -0.06 1.01 7.75
CA LEU A 118 -0.79 -0.25 7.61
C LEU A 118 -1.01 -0.59 6.12
N ARG A 119 -1.41 0.41 5.32
CA ARG A 119 -1.56 0.29 3.86
C ARG A 119 -0.27 -0.12 3.18
N ASP A 120 0.79 0.67 3.30
CA ASP A 120 2.04 0.46 2.57
C ASP A 120 2.66 -0.89 2.92
N SER A 121 2.77 -1.23 4.21
CA SER A 121 3.37 -2.51 4.62
C SER A 121 2.59 -3.72 4.11
N SER A 122 1.25 -3.64 4.04
CA SER A 122 0.43 -4.69 3.42
C SER A 122 0.65 -4.78 1.91
N ASN A 123 0.64 -3.66 1.18
CA ASN A 123 0.80 -3.66 -0.28
C ASN A 123 2.24 -3.97 -0.74
N GLN A 124 3.23 -3.56 0.05
CA GLN A 124 4.64 -3.94 -0.12
C GLN A 124 4.79 -5.47 -0.04
N LEU A 125 4.06 -6.13 0.87
CA LEU A 125 4.05 -7.59 0.93
C LEU A 125 3.17 -8.24 -0.15
N GLN A 126 2.01 -7.64 -0.47
CA GLN A 126 1.14 -8.10 -1.56
C GLN A 126 1.92 -8.31 -2.87
N SER A 127 2.91 -7.45 -3.13
CA SER A 127 3.79 -7.57 -4.29
C SER A 127 4.49 -8.93 -4.39
N TYR A 128 4.78 -9.58 -3.25
CA TYR A 128 5.42 -10.89 -3.17
C TYR A 128 4.45 -12.06 -3.04
N LEU A 129 3.13 -11.81 -3.10
CA LEU A 129 2.11 -12.85 -3.10
C LEU A 129 2.36 -13.92 -4.19
N PRO A 130 2.80 -13.61 -5.43
CA PRO A 130 3.07 -14.62 -6.45
C PRO A 130 4.15 -15.65 -6.07
N ILE A 131 5.01 -15.33 -5.10
CA ILE A 131 6.10 -16.20 -4.65
C ILE A 131 5.97 -16.64 -3.18
N LEU A 132 4.85 -16.26 -2.54
CA LEU A 132 4.55 -16.65 -1.16
C LEU A 132 4.19 -18.13 -1.12
N ASN A 133 4.94 -18.89 -0.32
CA ASN A 133 4.70 -20.30 -0.06
C ASN A 133 4.61 -20.54 1.45
N ALA A 134 3.85 -21.55 1.86
CA ALA A 134 3.81 -22.01 3.25
C ALA A 134 5.22 -22.39 3.71
N SER A 135 5.69 -21.79 4.81
CA SER A 135 7.01 -22.07 5.36
C SER A 135 7.07 -21.76 6.86
N SER A 136 7.74 -22.65 7.60
CA SER A 136 8.09 -22.46 9.01
C SER A 136 9.49 -21.86 9.20
N ASP A 137 10.23 -21.60 8.11
CA ASP A 137 11.53 -20.94 8.20
C ASP A 137 11.34 -19.48 8.66
N ALA A 138 12.07 -19.09 9.71
CA ALA A 138 12.05 -17.75 10.28
C ALA A 138 12.65 -16.69 9.34
N ASN A 139 13.30 -17.09 8.24
CA ASN A 139 13.81 -16.21 7.19
C ASN A 139 13.06 -16.40 5.86
N SER A 140 11.78 -16.78 5.91
CA SER A 140 10.91 -16.89 4.73
C SER A 140 10.02 -15.67 4.53
N ILE A 141 9.50 -15.46 3.31
CA ILE A 141 8.46 -14.46 3.05
C ILE A 141 7.23 -14.72 3.92
N ALA A 142 6.85 -15.98 4.15
CA ALA A 142 5.76 -16.34 5.06
C ALA A 142 5.97 -15.82 6.49
N SER A 143 7.22 -15.82 6.98
CA SER A 143 7.53 -15.23 8.29
C SER A 143 7.40 -13.70 8.33
N LEU A 144 7.63 -13.01 7.20
CA LEU A 144 7.39 -11.57 7.09
C LEU A 144 5.90 -11.27 7.15
N TYR A 145 5.07 -12.03 6.42
CA TYR A 145 3.61 -11.90 6.48
C TYR A 145 3.07 -12.10 7.90
N ARG A 146 3.44 -13.20 8.57
CA ARG A 146 3.04 -13.44 9.96
C ARG A 146 3.51 -12.31 10.88
N GLY A 147 4.74 -11.84 10.70
CA GLY A 147 5.31 -10.74 11.47
C GLY A 147 4.58 -9.41 11.29
N VAL A 148 4.20 -9.06 10.05
CA VAL A 148 3.43 -7.86 9.75
C VAL A 148 2.01 -7.98 10.28
N ILE A 149 1.33 -9.11 10.08
CA ILE A 149 -0.04 -9.30 10.58
C ILE A 149 -0.09 -9.16 12.11
N ASN A 150 0.85 -9.77 12.84
CA ASN A 150 0.92 -9.63 14.30
C ASN A 150 1.20 -8.18 14.72
N LEU A 151 2.14 -7.51 14.05
CA LEU A 151 2.49 -6.14 14.40
C LEU A 151 1.35 -5.15 14.11
N GLN A 152 0.70 -5.27 12.95
CA GLN A 152 -0.48 -4.48 12.61
C GLN A 152 -1.64 -4.75 13.59
N ALA A 153 -1.85 -6.00 14.03
CA ALA A 153 -2.85 -6.32 15.05
C ALA A 153 -2.58 -5.57 16.37
N ARG A 154 -1.32 -5.48 16.81
CA ARG A 154 -0.93 -4.71 18.02
C ARG A 154 -1.18 -3.21 17.86
N TYR A 155 -0.88 -2.67 16.68
CA TYR A 155 -1.14 -1.27 16.34
C TYR A 155 -2.62 -0.92 16.37
N LEU A 156 -3.46 -1.75 15.73
CA LEU A 156 -4.91 -1.58 15.73
C LEU A 156 -5.53 -1.67 17.12
N LEU A 157 -4.99 -2.53 18.00
CA LEU A 157 -5.44 -2.59 19.39
C LEU A 157 -5.04 -1.37 20.23
N THR A 158 -4.00 -0.64 19.80
CA THR A 158 -3.46 0.53 20.50
C THR A 158 -4.11 1.82 20.02
N SER A 159 -4.19 2.05 18.71
CA SER A 159 -4.72 3.29 18.12
C SER A 159 -5.40 2.99 16.78
N PRO A 160 -6.64 2.48 16.79
CA PRO A 160 -7.30 1.90 15.61
C PRO A 160 -7.75 2.93 14.57
N TYR A 161 -7.65 4.23 14.87
CA TYR A 161 -7.97 5.30 13.91
C TYR A 161 -6.73 5.86 13.22
N CYS A 162 -5.53 5.38 13.54
CA CYS A 162 -4.29 5.92 12.99
C CYS A 162 -3.78 5.07 11.81
N ASN A 163 -3.24 5.73 10.79
CA ASN A 163 -2.69 5.12 9.58
C ASN A 163 -1.23 4.66 9.75
N ALA A 164 -0.42 5.37 10.55
CA ALA A 164 1.03 5.17 10.60
C ALA A 164 1.58 5.00 12.03
N PHE A 165 2.49 4.05 12.20
CA PHE A 165 3.00 3.64 13.52
C PHE A 165 4.53 3.69 13.63
N GLN A 166 4.97 3.91 14.87
CA GLN A 166 6.39 3.92 15.25
C GLN A 166 6.97 2.51 15.28
N PRO A 167 8.30 2.34 15.21
CA PRO A 167 8.94 1.04 15.39
C PRO A 167 8.49 0.34 16.69
N PRO A 168 8.34 -1.00 16.69
CA PRO A 168 8.03 -1.73 17.91
C PRO A 168 9.17 -1.54 18.91
N VAL A 169 8.83 -1.48 20.21
CA VAL A 169 9.81 -1.22 21.28
C VAL A 169 10.94 -2.27 21.30
N GLU A 170 10.64 -3.50 20.90
CA GLU A 170 11.58 -4.62 20.76
C GLU A 170 12.68 -4.38 19.73
N SER A 171 12.45 -3.47 18.77
CA SER A 171 13.44 -3.15 17.74
C SER A 171 14.61 -2.31 18.25
N GLY A 172 14.43 -1.58 19.36
CA GLY A 172 15.39 -0.59 19.83
C GLY A 172 15.58 0.61 18.89
N ILE A 173 14.80 0.71 17.80
CA ILE A 173 14.83 1.84 16.88
C ILE A 173 14.07 3.00 17.54
N ALA A 174 14.70 4.18 17.56
CA ALA A 174 14.08 5.36 18.10
C ALA A 174 12.84 5.77 17.26
N PRO A 175 11.76 6.27 17.90
CA PRO A 175 10.63 6.84 17.18
C PRO A 175 11.06 7.93 16.20
N ALA A 176 10.50 7.88 14.99
CA ALA A 176 10.70 8.93 13.99
C ALA A 176 9.90 10.18 14.38
N GLN A 177 10.47 11.36 14.11
CA GLN A 177 9.78 12.63 14.32
C GLN A 177 8.88 12.93 13.11
N ASN A 178 7.64 13.33 13.39
CA ASN A 178 6.72 13.88 12.40
C ASN A 178 6.50 15.37 12.70
N ASP A 179 7.33 16.24 12.13
CA ASP A 179 7.24 17.68 12.39
C ASP A 179 5.91 18.28 11.90
N ALA A 180 5.37 17.76 10.79
CA ALA A 180 4.09 18.18 10.23
C ALA A 180 2.92 17.87 11.16
N GLY A 181 2.99 16.75 11.88
CA GLY A 181 1.98 16.31 12.85
C GLY A 181 2.20 16.78 14.29
N SER A 182 3.24 17.59 14.56
CA SER A 182 3.64 17.96 15.93
C SER A 182 2.59 18.73 16.73
N GLN A 183 1.61 19.33 16.04
CA GLN A 183 0.51 20.11 16.62
C GLN A 183 -0.87 19.53 16.29
N ASP A 184 -0.91 18.27 15.83
CA ASP A 184 -2.18 17.63 15.51
C ASP A 184 -3.05 17.50 16.76
N THR A 185 -4.32 17.85 16.61
CA THR A 185 -5.34 17.55 17.61
C THR A 185 -6.25 16.49 17.02
N THR A 186 -6.30 15.33 17.67
CA THR A 186 -7.07 14.18 17.21
C THR A 186 -7.91 13.61 18.35
N PHE A 187 -9.15 13.24 18.05
CA PHE A 187 -9.95 12.38 18.91
C PHE A 187 -10.22 11.06 18.18
N PRO A 188 -10.06 9.90 18.83
CA PRO A 188 -9.44 9.71 20.16
C PRO A 188 -7.98 10.15 20.19
N PRO A 189 -7.45 10.59 21.35
CA PRO A 189 -6.04 10.96 21.47
C PRO A 189 -5.13 9.75 21.29
N TYR A 190 -3.92 9.99 20.82
CA TYR A 190 -2.89 8.98 20.60
C TYR A 190 -1.56 9.39 21.25
N SER A 191 -0.60 8.46 21.30
CA SER A 191 0.77 8.73 21.77
C SER A 191 1.75 8.78 20.60
N ASN A 192 2.52 9.86 20.50
CA ASN A 192 3.64 9.98 19.54
C ASN A 192 4.74 8.94 19.76
N SER A 193 4.74 8.24 20.90
CA SER A 193 5.67 7.13 21.15
C SER A 193 5.30 5.84 20.41
N SER A 194 4.04 5.68 20.01
CA SER A 194 3.52 4.47 19.34
C SER A 194 2.98 4.76 17.94
N VAL A 195 2.50 5.98 17.71
CA VAL A 195 1.90 6.42 16.44
C VAL A 195 2.80 7.47 15.81
N PHE A 196 3.03 7.35 14.52
CA PHE A 196 3.75 8.34 13.72
C PHE A 196 2.80 9.41 13.16
N GLU A 197 1.63 8.98 12.68
CA GLU A 197 0.57 9.85 12.19
C GLU A 197 -0.79 9.19 12.43
N CYS A 198 -1.80 10.01 12.76
CA CYS A 198 -3.14 9.52 13.08
C CYS A 198 -4.22 10.07 12.15
N LYS A 199 -4.02 9.94 10.84
CA LYS A 199 -5.04 10.20 9.83
C LYS A 199 -5.92 8.95 9.67
N TYR A 200 -7.22 9.09 9.93
CA TYR A 200 -8.13 7.95 9.81
C TYR A 200 -8.49 7.64 8.36
N GLU A 201 -8.09 6.45 7.94
CA GLU A 201 -8.24 5.91 6.59
C GLU A 201 -8.90 4.54 6.69
N LEU A 202 -10.06 4.38 6.05
CA LEU A 202 -10.77 3.10 6.07
C LEU A 202 -9.95 1.98 5.39
N ASP A 203 -9.15 2.33 4.38
CA ASP A 203 -8.24 1.38 3.73
C ASP A 203 -7.13 0.89 4.65
N SER A 204 -6.70 1.66 5.66
CA SER A 204 -5.74 1.16 6.65
C SER A 204 -6.29 -0.04 7.44
N LEU A 205 -7.61 -0.05 7.71
CA LEU A 205 -8.28 -1.21 8.30
C LEU A 205 -8.46 -2.35 7.28
N ALA A 206 -8.80 -2.00 6.04
CA ALA A 206 -8.96 -2.98 4.97
C ALA A 206 -7.63 -3.68 4.60
N ALA A 207 -6.51 -2.97 4.69
CA ALA A 207 -5.16 -3.47 4.42
C ALA A 207 -4.74 -4.56 5.42
N PHE A 208 -5.18 -4.49 6.67
CA PHE A 208 -4.99 -5.55 7.66
C PHE A 208 -5.80 -6.82 7.31
N LEU A 209 -7.02 -6.66 6.79
CA LEU A 209 -7.85 -7.77 6.32
C LEU A 209 -7.28 -8.38 5.02
N GLN A 210 -6.77 -7.54 4.12
CA GLN A 210 -6.08 -7.93 2.89
C GLN A 210 -4.87 -8.81 3.19
N ILE A 211 -3.90 -8.32 3.96
CA ILE A 211 -2.67 -9.09 4.21
C ILE A 211 -2.95 -10.43 4.91
N SER A 212 -3.99 -10.46 5.76
CA SER A 212 -4.49 -11.69 6.40
C SER A 212 -5.05 -12.66 5.36
N THR A 213 -5.87 -12.17 4.44
CA THR A 213 -6.46 -12.94 3.35
C THR A 213 -5.40 -13.48 2.40
N ASP A 214 -4.47 -12.63 1.98
CA ASP A 214 -3.37 -12.97 1.07
C ASP A 214 -2.51 -14.09 1.68
N TYR A 215 -2.12 -13.95 2.95
CA TYR A 215 -1.37 -14.98 3.66
C TYR A 215 -2.11 -16.31 3.72
N TYR A 216 -3.39 -16.26 4.14
CA TYR A 216 -4.18 -17.47 4.30
C TYR A 216 -4.39 -18.20 2.97
N ASN A 217 -4.75 -17.47 1.91
CA ASN A 217 -5.05 -18.05 0.61
C ASN A 217 -3.82 -18.71 -0.02
N ALA A 218 -2.63 -18.12 0.15
CA ALA A 218 -1.39 -18.68 -0.39
C ALA A 218 -0.84 -19.86 0.43
N THR A 219 -1.05 -19.87 1.75
CA THR A 219 -0.35 -20.81 2.65
C THR A 219 -1.25 -21.87 3.30
N GLY A 220 -2.54 -21.60 3.44
CA GLY A 220 -3.49 -22.44 4.17
C GLY A 220 -3.28 -22.50 5.69
N ASP A 221 -2.39 -21.68 6.26
CA ASP A 221 -2.02 -21.68 7.69
C ASP A 221 -3.13 -21.07 8.57
N ILE A 222 -4.22 -21.82 8.74
CA ILE A 222 -5.38 -21.40 9.56
C ILE A 222 -5.01 -21.29 11.04
N ASP A 223 -4.12 -22.14 11.53
CA ASP A 223 -3.77 -22.20 12.95
C ASP A 223 -3.10 -20.90 13.41
N PHE A 224 -2.39 -20.18 12.52
CA PHE A 224 -1.80 -18.88 12.81
C PHE A 224 -2.80 -17.86 13.37
N PHE A 225 -3.97 -17.73 12.76
CA PHE A 225 -4.96 -16.70 13.10
C PHE A 225 -5.59 -16.88 14.50
N GLY A 226 -5.49 -18.07 15.08
CA GLY A 226 -5.91 -18.35 16.44
C GLY A 226 -4.84 -18.18 17.53
N LYS A 227 -3.56 -17.94 17.16
CA LYS A 227 -2.43 -17.98 18.11
C LYS A 227 -2.25 -16.71 18.93
N PHE A 228 -2.46 -15.54 18.33
CA PHE A 228 -2.08 -14.25 18.92
C PHE A 228 -3.26 -13.29 19.01
N LYS A 229 -3.11 -12.07 18.48
CA LYS A 229 -4.07 -10.96 18.66
C LYS A 229 -4.99 -10.71 17.47
N TRP A 230 -4.95 -11.56 16.44
CA TRP A 230 -5.68 -11.33 15.20
C TRP A 230 -7.20 -11.22 15.41
N VAL A 231 -7.80 -12.14 16.17
CA VAL A 231 -9.25 -12.11 16.44
C VAL A 231 -9.65 -10.81 17.15
N GLN A 232 -8.88 -10.38 18.16
CA GLN A 232 -9.14 -9.12 18.87
C GLN A 232 -8.98 -7.90 17.96
N ALA A 233 -7.99 -7.91 17.06
CA ALA A 233 -7.83 -6.84 16.08
C ALA A 233 -9.00 -6.78 15.10
N VAL A 234 -9.53 -7.92 14.64
CA VAL A 234 -10.75 -7.97 13.81
C VAL A 234 -11.96 -7.41 14.57
N GLU A 235 -12.16 -7.77 15.84
CA GLU A 235 -13.21 -7.18 16.68
C GLU A 235 -13.07 -5.65 16.76
N GLN A 236 -11.83 -5.15 16.91
CA GLN A 236 -11.55 -3.72 16.97
C GLN A 236 -11.78 -3.00 15.62
N VAL A 237 -11.43 -3.65 14.50
CA VAL A 237 -11.73 -3.18 13.14
C VAL A 237 -13.24 -3.04 12.94
N LEU A 238 -14.03 -4.07 13.29
CA LEU A 238 -15.49 -4.03 13.20
C LEU A 238 -16.09 -2.93 14.08
N LYS A 239 -15.53 -2.71 15.27
CA LYS A 239 -15.95 -1.63 16.16
C LYS A 239 -15.73 -0.25 15.54
N VAL A 240 -14.55 0.00 14.96
CA VAL A 240 -14.28 1.28 14.29
C VAL A 240 -15.16 1.45 13.05
N ALA A 241 -15.26 0.43 12.20
CA ALA A 241 -16.14 0.45 11.04
C ALA A 241 -17.59 0.81 11.44
N GLN A 242 -18.13 0.16 12.47
CA GLN A 242 -19.47 0.45 12.98
C GLN A 242 -19.58 1.88 13.52
N ASN A 243 -18.61 2.35 14.31
CA ASN A 243 -18.61 3.72 14.83
C ASN A 243 -18.63 4.74 13.68
N MET A 244 -17.83 4.52 12.65
CA MET A 244 -17.69 5.42 11.49
C MET A 244 -18.87 5.37 10.51
N THR A 245 -19.94 4.65 10.84
CA THR A 245 -21.27 4.83 10.21
C THR A 245 -22.12 5.92 10.89
N THR A 246 -21.65 6.50 12.00
CA THR A 246 -22.38 7.55 12.74
C THR A 246 -22.61 8.78 11.85
N PRO A 247 -23.88 9.18 11.61
CA PRO A 247 -24.19 10.34 10.77
C PRO A 247 -23.90 11.65 11.50
N THR A 248 -23.86 12.76 10.76
CA THR A 248 -23.63 14.08 11.38
C THR A 248 -24.80 14.52 12.26
N TYR A 249 -26.03 14.26 11.83
CA TYR A 249 -27.25 14.67 12.54
C TYR A 249 -28.08 13.47 12.98
N GLY A 250 -28.58 13.54 14.21
CA GLY A 250 -29.58 12.61 14.74
C GLY A 250 -30.99 12.87 14.16
N PRO A 251 -31.96 11.98 14.44
CA PRO A 251 -33.33 12.11 13.93
C PRO A 251 -34.06 13.41 14.28
N ASP A 252 -33.64 14.09 15.37
CA ASP A 252 -34.19 15.37 15.82
C ASP A 252 -33.34 16.58 15.39
N GLY A 253 -32.37 16.37 14.50
CA GLY A 253 -31.51 17.42 13.95
C GLY A 253 -30.34 17.83 14.86
N ARG A 254 -30.16 17.20 16.04
CA ARG A 254 -28.99 17.47 16.88
C ARG A 254 -27.71 16.97 16.19
N VAL A 255 -26.61 17.71 16.32
CA VAL A 255 -25.29 17.23 15.90
C VAL A 255 -24.87 16.08 16.82
N LEU A 256 -24.49 14.94 16.23
CA LEU A 256 -23.95 13.80 16.97
C LEU A 256 -22.43 13.97 17.16
N GLU A 257 -21.91 13.41 18.24
CA GLU A 257 -20.47 13.37 18.49
C GLU A 257 -19.78 12.50 17.43
N SER A 258 -18.79 13.07 16.73
CA SER A 258 -18.03 12.32 15.73
C SER A 258 -17.10 11.33 16.44
N PRO A 259 -17.08 10.04 16.06
CA PRO A 259 -16.19 9.05 16.67
C PRO A 259 -14.71 9.31 16.42
N TYR A 260 -14.40 10.15 15.42
CA TYR A 260 -13.07 10.61 15.08
C TYR A 260 -13.11 12.09 14.67
N THR A 261 -12.13 12.87 15.15
CA THR A 261 -11.88 14.25 14.69
C THR A 261 -10.40 14.48 14.51
N PHE A 262 -10.04 15.39 13.60
CA PHE A 262 -8.65 15.71 13.29
C PHE A 262 -8.47 17.16 12.86
N THR A 263 -7.49 17.86 13.42
CA THR A 263 -7.04 19.16 12.92
C THR A 263 -5.52 19.24 12.94
N ARG A 264 -4.94 19.83 11.89
CA ARG A 264 -3.52 20.16 11.77
C ARG A 264 -3.35 21.64 11.45
N TYR A 265 -2.29 22.25 11.98
CA TYR A 265 -1.88 23.60 11.59
C TYR A 265 -1.06 23.55 10.29
N THR A 266 -1.68 23.95 9.18
CA THR A 266 -1.10 23.76 7.85
C THR A 266 -1.67 24.76 6.84
N THR A 267 -0.92 25.01 5.76
CA THR A 267 -1.38 25.77 4.59
C THR A 267 -1.92 24.88 3.46
N ARG A 268 -1.82 23.55 3.61
CA ARG A 268 -2.39 22.58 2.66
C ARG A 268 -3.80 22.21 3.07
N ALA A 269 -4.78 22.49 2.21
CA ALA A 269 -6.20 22.26 2.52
C ALA A 269 -6.54 20.77 2.74
N THR A 270 -5.80 19.87 2.12
CA THR A 270 -5.98 18.41 2.25
C THR A 270 -5.36 17.84 3.52
N GLU A 271 -4.55 18.62 4.25
CA GLU A 271 -3.83 18.14 5.44
C GLU A 271 -4.61 18.37 6.75
N THR A 272 -5.87 18.82 6.67
CA THR A 272 -6.74 19.06 7.83
C THR A 272 -8.21 18.92 7.44
N PHE A 273 -9.11 18.88 8.42
CA PHE A 273 -10.55 18.83 8.18
C PHE A 273 -11.24 20.19 8.30
N SER A 274 -12.34 20.34 7.55
CA SER A 274 -13.34 21.39 7.78
C SER A 274 -14.11 21.15 9.09
N ASN A 275 -14.93 22.14 9.48
CA ASN A 275 -15.89 22.06 10.60
C ASN A 275 -15.22 21.64 11.93
N ASP A 276 -14.20 22.38 12.35
CA ASP A 276 -13.48 22.19 13.61
C ASP A 276 -13.02 20.74 13.85
N GLY A 277 -12.56 20.10 12.77
CA GLY A 277 -12.05 18.73 12.81
C GLY A 277 -13.08 17.64 12.59
N GLY A 278 -14.34 17.97 12.27
CA GLY A 278 -15.40 16.99 11.98
C GLY A 278 -15.46 16.52 10.52
N GLY A 279 -14.84 17.27 9.59
CA GLY A 279 -14.97 17.08 8.15
C GLY A 279 -16.34 17.51 7.62
N ASN A 280 -16.60 17.27 6.33
CA ASN A 280 -17.89 17.63 5.73
C ASN A 280 -19.03 16.68 6.21
N PRO A 281 -20.27 17.17 6.37
CA PRO A 281 -21.37 16.37 6.88
C PRO A 281 -21.67 15.10 6.08
N VAL A 282 -22.19 14.08 6.76
CA VAL A 282 -22.66 12.83 6.17
C VAL A 282 -24.09 12.50 6.60
N ALA A 283 -24.87 12.00 5.64
CA ALA A 283 -26.26 11.65 5.86
C ALA A 283 -26.42 10.33 6.62
N ASN A 284 -27.58 10.18 7.28
CA ASN A 284 -27.98 8.95 7.92
C ASN A 284 -28.57 7.96 6.90
N GLY A 285 -28.54 6.66 7.24
CA GLY A 285 -29.24 5.62 6.50
C GLY A 285 -28.56 5.17 5.20
N THR A 286 -27.34 5.61 4.91
CA THR A 286 -26.58 5.15 3.73
C THR A 286 -25.99 3.75 3.93
N GLY A 287 -25.64 3.38 5.16
CA GLY A 287 -24.90 2.16 5.46
C GLY A 287 -23.41 2.20 5.04
N LEU A 288 -22.96 3.31 4.45
CA LEU A 288 -21.56 3.53 4.08
C LEU A 288 -20.73 3.88 5.33
N ILE A 289 -19.45 3.56 5.29
CA ILE A 289 -18.49 3.84 6.34
C ILE A 289 -17.70 5.08 5.94
N ARG A 290 -17.57 6.04 6.86
CA ARG A 290 -16.74 7.23 6.64
C ARG A 290 -15.27 6.83 6.48
N SER A 291 -14.53 7.53 5.65
CA SER A 291 -13.07 7.63 5.67
C SER A 291 -12.74 9.11 5.86
N GLY A 292 -11.90 9.43 6.83
CA GLY A 292 -11.52 10.83 7.07
C GLY A 292 -10.56 11.32 6.00
N PHE A 293 -9.54 10.51 5.74
CA PHE A 293 -8.53 10.70 4.71
C PHE A 293 -8.63 9.59 3.66
N ARG A 294 -7.98 9.86 2.52
CA ARG A 294 -7.82 8.96 1.37
C ARG A 294 -6.53 8.16 1.51
N PRO A 295 -6.31 7.16 0.66
CA PRO A 295 -5.04 6.42 0.59
C PRO A 295 -3.82 7.27 0.16
N SER A 296 -4.05 8.52 -0.25
CA SER A 296 -3.01 9.55 -0.50
C SER A 296 -2.64 10.35 0.75
N ASP A 297 -3.18 9.99 1.92
CA ASP A 297 -3.12 10.75 3.17
C ASP A 297 -3.77 12.16 3.09
N ASP A 298 -4.50 12.48 2.00
CA ASP A 298 -5.27 13.72 1.84
C ASP A 298 -6.69 13.58 2.41
N SER A 299 -7.24 14.64 3.00
CA SER A 299 -8.60 14.64 3.52
C SER A 299 -9.63 14.45 2.40
N THR A 300 -10.67 13.67 2.72
CA THR A 300 -11.79 13.49 1.80
C THR A 300 -12.60 14.78 1.64
N ILE A 301 -13.19 14.99 0.45
CA ILE A 301 -14.18 16.07 0.30
C ILE A 301 -15.50 15.61 0.89
N PHE A 302 -16.02 14.46 0.45
CA PHE A 302 -17.14 13.81 1.12
C PHE A 302 -16.68 12.51 1.76
N GLN A 303 -17.02 12.31 3.03
CA GLN A 303 -16.38 11.28 3.85
C GLN A 303 -16.80 9.86 3.48
N PHE A 304 -17.87 9.64 2.71
CA PHE A 304 -18.13 8.32 2.16
C PHE A 304 -17.29 8.10 0.90
N TYR A 305 -16.04 7.75 1.15
CA TYR A 305 -15.06 7.43 0.12
C TYR A 305 -15.32 6.03 -0.45
N ILE A 306 -15.80 5.95 -1.69
CA ILE A 306 -16.33 4.71 -2.28
C ILE A 306 -15.25 3.64 -2.47
N PRO A 307 -14.04 3.93 -2.99
CA PRO A 307 -12.97 2.94 -3.13
C PRO A 307 -12.59 2.23 -1.83
N SER A 308 -12.40 2.93 -0.70
CA SER A 308 -12.10 2.24 0.57
C SER A 308 -13.29 1.44 1.10
N ASN A 309 -14.53 1.86 0.84
CA ASN A 309 -15.70 1.03 1.15
C ASN A 309 -15.75 -0.25 0.32
N MET A 310 -15.36 -0.19 -0.97
CA MET A 310 -15.21 -1.37 -1.84
C MET A 310 -14.13 -2.31 -1.30
N MET A 311 -12.93 -1.79 -1.01
CA MET A 311 -11.82 -2.57 -0.46
C MET A 311 -12.19 -3.24 0.86
N PHE A 312 -12.81 -2.48 1.78
CA PHE A 312 -13.23 -2.99 3.07
C PHE A 312 -14.29 -4.09 2.92
N SER A 313 -15.31 -3.88 2.08
CA SER A 313 -16.34 -4.90 1.81
C SER A 313 -15.73 -6.20 1.28
N ALA A 314 -14.82 -6.11 0.29
CA ALA A 314 -14.19 -7.27 -0.33
C ALA A 314 -13.35 -8.08 0.68
N TYR A 315 -12.41 -7.45 1.38
CA TYR A 315 -11.54 -8.16 2.30
C TYR A 315 -12.22 -8.54 3.62
N LEU A 316 -13.30 -7.86 4.00
CA LEU A 316 -14.12 -8.30 5.14
C LEU A 316 -14.84 -9.61 4.84
N ALA A 317 -15.33 -9.80 3.61
CA ALA A 317 -15.90 -11.09 3.19
C ALA A 317 -14.83 -12.19 3.23
N SER A 318 -13.66 -11.96 2.63
CA SER A 318 -12.59 -12.95 2.59
C SER A 318 -12.04 -13.29 3.99
N ALA A 319 -11.89 -12.30 4.86
CA ALA A 319 -11.47 -12.53 6.24
C ALA A 319 -12.56 -13.23 7.09
N ALA A 320 -13.84 -13.10 6.73
CA ALA A 320 -14.93 -13.83 7.38
C ALA A 320 -14.78 -15.35 7.17
N ASP A 321 -14.29 -15.79 6.00
CA ASP A 321 -14.00 -17.20 5.73
C ASP A 321 -12.88 -17.74 6.63
N ILE A 322 -11.85 -16.92 6.92
CA ILE A 322 -10.80 -17.26 7.89
C ILE A 322 -11.41 -17.39 9.28
N MET A 323 -12.13 -16.37 9.72
CA MET A 323 -12.79 -16.35 11.04
C MET A 323 -13.69 -17.58 11.22
N GLY A 324 -14.51 -17.93 10.22
CA GLY A 324 -15.43 -19.06 10.28
C GLY A 324 -14.74 -20.44 10.38
N LYS A 325 -13.47 -20.54 9.97
CA LYS A 325 -12.67 -21.76 10.09
C LYS A 325 -11.99 -21.90 11.46
N LEU A 326 -11.94 -20.83 12.26
CA LEU A 326 -11.43 -20.91 13.62
C LEU A 326 -12.40 -21.69 14.51
N LYS A 327 -11.88 -22.57 15.36
CA LYS A 327 -12.67 -23.41 16.27
C LYS A 327 -12.76 -22.80 17.67
N THR A 328 -13.34 -21.60 17.77
CA THR A 328 -13.56 -20.90 19.05
C THR A 328 -15.05 -20.62 19.27
N ASP A 329 -15.47 -20.39 20.52
CA ASP A 329 -16.88 -20.18 20.84
C ASP A 329 -17.50 -18.94 20.18
N LYS A 330 -16.68 -17.97 19.78
CA LYS A 330 -17.13 -16.68 19.19
C LYS A 330 -16.92 -16.59 17.68
N SER A 331 -16.10 -17.46 17.09
CA SER A 331 -15.67 -17.32 15.70
C SER A 331 -16.83 -17.38 14.71
N ALA A 332 -17.77 -18.30 14.89
CA ALA A 332 -18.93 -18.44 14.01
C ALA A 332 -19.82 -17.17 14.01
N ALA A 333 -20.07 -16.59 15.18
CA ALA A 333 -20.85 -15.37 15.31
C ALA A 333 -20.14 -14.15 14.71
N LEU A 334 -18.83 -14.02 14.95
CA LEU A 334 -18.01 -12.96 14.34
C LEU A 334 -17.96 -13.10 12.81
N ALA A 335 -17.76 -14.29 12.28
CA ALA A 335 -17.76 -14.54 10.83
C ALA A 335 -19.11 -14.16 10.19
N GLN A 336 -20.23 -14.47 10.86
CA GLN A 336 -21.55 -14.05 10.41
C GLN A 336 -21.70 -12.52 10.41
N GLN A 337 -21.23 -11.85 11.47
CA GLN A 337 -21.25 -10.38 11.55
C GLN A 337 -20.42 -9.73 10.43
N MET A 338 -19.22 -10.25 10.18
CA MET A 338 -18.33 -9.78 9.10
C MET A 338 -19.00 -9.95 7.73
N SER A 339 -19.56 -11.14 7.46
CA SER A 339 -20.23 -11.45 6.19
C SER A 339 -21.47 -10.57 5.96
N ALA A 340 -22.25 -10.32 7.02
CA ALA A 340 -23.43 -9.47 6.96
C ALA A 340 -23.06 -8.01 6.71
N MET A 341 -22.04 -7.48 7.40
CA MET A 341 -21.55 -6.12 7.18
C MET A 341 -20.98 -5.95 5.77
N SER A 342 -20.18 -6.91 5.28
CA SER A 342 -19.65 -6.88 3.91
C SER A 342 -20.77 -6.83 2.87
N SER A 343 -21.79 -7.70 3.01
CA SER A 343 -22.93 -7.75 2.08
C SER A 343 -23.75 -6.47 2.12
N SER A 344 -24.07 -5.97 3.32
CA SER A 344 -24.78 -4.70 3.49
C SER A 344 -24.02 -3.53 2.91
N LEU A 345 -22.69 -3.52 3.04
CA LEU A 345 -21.85 -2.44 2.51
C LEU A 345 -21.81 -2.45 0.99
N ARG A 346 -21.77 -3.62 0.37
CA ARG A 346 -21.89 -3.75 -1.09
C ARG A 346 -23.22 -3.19 -1.60
N ASP A 347 -24.33 -3.53 -0.93
CA ASP A 347 -25.65 -3.02 -1.31
C ASP A 347 -25.74 -1.49 -1.13
N ALA A 348 -25.10 -0.96 -0.08
CA ALA A 348 -24.96 0.47 0.16
C ALA A 348 -24.15 1.18 -0.94
N ILE A 349 -23.03 0.60 -1.38
CA ILE A 349 -22.21 1.14 -2.48
C ILE A 349 -23.02 1.20 -3.78
N GLU A 350 -23.75 0.14 -4.13
CA GLU A 350 -24.55 0.13 -5.35
C GLU A 350 -25.70 1.15 -5.31
N THR A 351 -26.29 1.36 -4.13
CA THR A 351 -27.43 2.27 -3.93
C THR A 351 -27.00 3.73 -3.84
N HIS A 352 -25.92 4.03 -3.12
CA HIS A 352 -25.52 5.39 -2.75
C HIS A 352 -24.19 5.84 -3.36
N GLY A 353 -23.33 4.90 -3.76
CA GLY A 353 -22.02 5.18 -4.37
C GLY A 353 -22.03 5.28 -5.89
N THR A 354 -23.20 5.17 -6.54
CA THR A 354 -23.33 5.30 -8.00
C THR A 354 -24.13 6.54 -8.38
N VAL A 355 -23.78 7.14 -9.53
CA VAL A 355 -24.48 8.30 -10.11
C VAL A 355 -24.65 8.15 -11.61
N ASN A 356 -25.65 8.83 -12.18
CA ASN A 356 -25.84 8.91 -13.62
C ASN A 356 -25.08 10.12 -14.19
N HIS A 357 -23.92 9.88 -14.78
CA HIS A 357 -23.14 10.89 -15.47
C HIS A 357 -23.69 11.18 -16.87
N THR A 358 -23.75 12.46 -17.24
CA THR A 358 -24.37 12.93 -18.50
C THR A 358 -23.73 12.35 -19.76
N LYS A 359 -22.41 12.10 -19.74
CA LYS A 359 -21.64 11.55 -20.87
C LYS A 359 -21.40 10.03 -20.82
N PHE A 360 -21.24 9.47 -19.61
CA PHE A 360 -20.74 8.09 -19.44
C PHE A 360 -21.83 7.14 -18.94
N GLY A 361 -23.04 7.61 -18.63
CA GLY A 361 -24.08 6.76 -18.04
C GLY A 361 -23.84 6.52 -16.55
N LYS A 362 -24.27 5.37 -16.05
CA LYS A 362 -24.11 5.01 -14.63
C LYS A 362 -22.64 4.76 -14.33
N ILE A 363 -22.08 5.45 -13.35
CA ILE A 363 -20.69 5.34 -12.87
C ILE A 363 -20.67 5.21 -11.34
N TYR A 364 -19.54 4.77 -10.80
CA TYR A 364 -19.23 4.94 -9.38
C TYR A 364 -18.70 6.37 -9.15
N ALA A 365 -19.21 7.04 -8.11
CA ALA A 365 -18.64 8.30 -7.64
C ALA A 365 -17.39 8.01 -6.79
N PHE A 366 -16.45 8.96 -6.75
CA PHE A 366 -15.25 8.82 -5.92
C PHE A 366 -15.59 8.97 -4.44
N GLU A 367 -16.40 9.98 -4.13
CA GLU A 367 -16.88 10.30 -2.79
C GLU A 367 -18.33 10.78 -2.84
N VAL A 368 -19.11 10.45 -1.81
CA VAL A 368 -20.49 10.94 -1.64
C VAL A 368 -20.75 11.39 -0.20
N ASP A 369 -21.76 12.23 0.01
CA ASP A 369 -22.17 12.67 1.35
C ASP A 369 -23.47 12.00 1.84
N GLY A 370 -24.21 11.33 0.93
CA GLY A 370 -25.53 10.77 1.18
C GLY A 370 -26.67 11.79 1.24
N PHE A 371 -26.40 13.09 1.11
CA PHE A 371 -27.39 14.15 0.94
C PHE A 371 -27.71 14.42 -0.54
N GLY A 372 -26.88 13.90 -1.45
CA GLY A 372 -27.05 14.00 -2.90
C GLY A 372 -25.84 14.61 -3.60
N SER A 373 -24.80 15.01 -2.87
CA SER A 373 -23.55 15.48 -3.47
C SER A 373 -22.65 14.29 -3.81
N SER A 374 -21.94 14.43 -4.93
CA SER A 374 -20.99 13.44 -5.42
C SER A 374 -19.76 14.11 -5.99
N ASN A 375 -18.58 13.62 -5.62
CA ASN A 375 -17.31 14.00 -6.22
C ASN A 375 -17.00 13.02 -7.37
N ILE A 376 -16.78 13.55 -8.57
CA ILE A 376 -16.56 12.77 -9.79
C ILE A 376 -15.11 12.98 -10.24
N MET A 377 -14.24 12.10 -9.80
CA MET A 377 -12.80 12.08 -10.10
C MET A 377 -12.26 10.66 -9.87
N ASP A 378 -10.94 10.49 -9.96
CA ASP A 378 -10.22 9.39 -9.32
C ASP A 378 -8.88 9.90 -8.81
N ASP A 379 -8.25 9.12 -7.94
CA ASP A 379 -6.91 9.37 -7.40
C ASP A 379 -6.00 8.16 -7.70
N ALA A 380 -4.69 8.38 -7.72
CA ALA A 380 -3.72 7.36 -8.06
C ALA A 380 -3.51 6.30 -6.97
N ASN A 381 -3.67 6.66 -5.70
CA ASN A 381 -3.41 5.75 -4.59
C ASN A 381 -4.49 4.66 -4.51
N ILE A 382 -4.07 3.43 -4.18
CA ILE A 382 -4.96 2.28 -4.06
C ILE A 382 -5.42 2.15 -2.60
N PRO A 383 -6.72 1.94 -2.32
CA PRO A 383 -7.81 1.71 -3.27
C PRO A 383 -8.27 2.95 -4.03
N SER A 384 -8.37 2.85 -5.36
CA SER A 384 -8.98 3.84 -6.26
C SER A 384 -10.19 3.23 -6.98
N LEU A 385 -10.97 4.05 -7.71
CA LEU A 385 -12.05 3.51 -8.55
C LEU A 385 -11.47 2.60 -9.65
N LEU A 386 -10.36 3.00 -10.26
CA LEU A 386 -9.67 2.21 -11.27
C LEU A 386 -9.23 0.84 -10.74
N SER A 387 -8.77 0.77 -9.48
CA SER A 387 -8.25 -0.46 -8.86
C SER A 387 -9.33 -1.43 -8.35
N ALA A 388 -10.62 -1.11 -8.46
CA ALA A 388 -11.68 -1.95 -7.88
C ALA A 388 -11.60 -3.45 -8.28
N PRO A 389 -11.35 -3.83 -9.55
CA PRO A 389 -11.19 -5.25 -9.92
C PRO A 389 -9.92 -5.88 -9.33
N PHE A 390 -8.82 -5.13 -9.27
CA PHE A 390 -7.55 -5.59 -8.70
C PHE A 390 -7.70 -5.96 -7.22
N LEU A 391 -8.58 -5.27 -6.48
CA LEU A 391 -8.88 -5.54 -5.08
C LEU A 391 -9.81 -6.76 -4.86
N GLY A 392 -10.21 -7.44 -5.94
CA GLY A 392 -11.19 -8.53 -5.87
C GLY A 392 -12.61 -8.05 -5.52
N TYR A 393 -12.89 -6.74 -5.60
CA TYR A 393 -14.25 -6.24 -5.36
C TYR A 393 -15.18 -6.66 -6.49
N ARG A 394 -16.36 -7.16 -6.13
CA ARG A 394 -17.39 -7.55 -7.10
C ARG A 394 -18.08 -6.30 -7.64
N ILE A 395 -17.57 -5.81 -8.76
CA ILE A 395 -18.13 -4.70 -9.52
C ILE A 395 -19.34 -5.11 -10.38
N ASP A 396 -20.21 -4.14 -10.67
CA ASP A 396 -21.09 -4.20 -11.84
C ASP A 396 -20.28 -3.89 -13.12
N PRO A 397 -20.22 -4.81 -14.11
CA PRO A 397 -19.33 -4.64 -15.26
C PRO A 397 -19.62 -3.41 -16.11
N GLU A 398 -20.89 -3.05 -16.31
CA GLU A 398 -21.27 -1.89 -17.10
C GLU A 398 -20.91 -0.59 -16.36
N THR A 399 -21.27 -0.49 -15.08
CA THR A 399 -20.94 0.66 -14.24
C THR A 399 -19.43 0.85 -14.13
N TYR A 400 -18.65 -0.22 -13.96
CA TYR A 400 -17.18 -0.13 -13.94
C TYR A 400 -16.61 0.27 -15.30
N ALA A 401 -17.08 -0.29 -16.42
CA ALA A 401 -16.58 0.10 -17.74
C ALA A 401 -16.81 1.59 -18.03
N ASN A 402 -17.98 2.11 -17.64
CA ASN A 402 -18.29 3.54 -17.72
C ASN A 402 -17.39 4.37 -16.81
N THR A 403 -17.16 3.89 -15.57
CA THR A 403 -16.27 4.54 -14.60
C THR A 403 -14.83 4.58 -15.12
N ARG A 404 -14.29 3.45 -15.57
CA ARG A 404 -12.96 3.33 -16.18
C ARG A 404 -12.79 4.32 -17.33
N SER A 405 -13.78 4.39 -18.22
CA SER A 405 -13.77 5.32 -19.36
C SER A 405 -13.76 6.78 -18.91
N LEU A 406 -14.45 7.12 -17.81
CA LEU A 406 -14.41 8.46 -17.23
C LEU A 406 -13.04 8.77 -16.62
N VAL A 407 -12.55 7.89 -15.72
CA VAL A 407 -11.34 8.16 -14.91
C VAL A 407 -10.08 8.26 -15.75
N LEU A 408 -10.04 7.58 -16.90
CA LEU A 408 -8.96 7.62 -17.90
C LEU A 408 -9.21 8.64 -19.03
N SER A 409 -10.00 9.68 -18.75
CA SER A 409 -10.32 10.73 -19.72
C SER A 409 -10.20 12.12 -19.10
N GLU A 410 -10.29 13.15 -19.94
CA GLU A 410 -10.30 14.55 -19.50
C GLU A 410 -11.50 14.95 -18.65
N SER A 411 -12.51 14.07 -18.52
CA SER A 411 -13.61 14.28 -17.59
C SER A 411 -13.23 13.99 -16.14
N ASN A 412 -12.12 13.30 -15.89
CA ASN A 412 -11.47 13.26 -14.59
C ASN A 412 -10.51 14.45 -14.46
N SER A 413 -10.75 15.33 -13.50
CA SER A 413 -9.92 16.52 -13.25
C SER A 413 -8.48 16.20 -12.88
N TYR A 414 -8.20 14.96 -12.44
CA TYR A 414 -6.86 14.49 -12.08
C TYR A 414 -6.28 13.47 -13.06
N PHE A 415 -6.89 13.29 -14.24
CA PHE A 415 -6.22 12.56 -15.32
C PHE A 415 -5.21 13.47 -16.02
N MET A 416 -3.94 13.30 -15.66
CA MET A 416 -2.84 14.13 -16.16
C MET A 416 -2.47 13.67 -17.57
N ARG A 417 -2.21 14.63 -18.46
CA ARG A 417 -1.91 14.36 -19.87
C ARG A 417 -0.72 15.16 -20.34
N GLY A 418 0.20 14.51 -21.04
CA GLY A 418 1.40 15.14 -21.58
C GLY A 418 2.29 14.14 -22.33
N PRO A 419 3.41 14.60 -22.89
CA PRO A 419 4.29 13.75 -23.70
C PRO A 419 5.10 12.71 -22.92
N VAL A 420 5.21 12.82 -21.59
CA VAL A 420 6.02 11.93 -20.75
C VAL A 420 5.21 10.76 -20.20
N LEU A 421 4.15 11.06 -19.44
CA LEU A 421 3.29 10.08 -18.78
C LEU A 421 1.86 10.61 -18.74
N ASN A 422 0.89 9.75 -19.07
CA ASN A 422 -0.53 10.04 -19.04
C ASN A 422 -1.22 9.08 -18.05
N ALA A 423 -1.39 9.54 -16.82
CA ALA A 423 -1.94 8.73 -15.74
C ALA A 423 -2.79 9.58 -14.80
N VAL A 424 -3.62 8.92 -14.01
CA VAL A 424 -4.29 9.58 -12.88
C VAL A 424 -3.22 10.04 -11.89
N GLY A 425 -3.36 11.27 -11.40
CA GLY A 425 -2.59 11.83 -10.29
C GLY A 425 -3.49 12.07 -9.08
N GLY A 426 -3.36 13.24 -8.46
CA GLY A 426 -4.19 13.60 -7.32
C GLY A 426 -3.84 14.99 -6.77
N PRO A 427 -4.60 15.50 -5.79
CA PRO A 427 -4.30 16.77 -5.15
C PRO A 427 -3.00 16.75 -4.32
N HIS A 428 -2.51 15.57 -3.91
CA HIS A 428 -1.32 15.43 -3.04
C HIS A 428 -0.06 16.11 -3.61
N GLN A 429 0.26 15.81 -4.89
CA GLN A 429 1.35 16.45 -5.64
C GLN A 429 0.85 17.54 -6.60
N GLY A 430 -0.46 17.60 -6.82
CA GLY A 430 -1.10 18.68 -7.57
C GLY A 430 -1.02 18.52 -9.09
N PHE A 431 -1.20 19.64 -9.79
CA PHE A 431 -1.49 19.64 -11.21
C PHE A 431 -0.30 19.21 -12.07
N GLY A 432 -0.56 18.39 -13.09
CA GLY A 432 0.44 17.92 -14.05
C GLY A 432 1.28 16.74 -13.56
N MET A 433 1.19 16.37 -12.27
CA MET A 433 1.94 15.28 -11.66
C MET A 433 1.18 13.95 -11.83
N ALA A 434 1.54 13.19 -12.85
CA ALA A 434 0.99 11.86 -13.14
C ALA A 434 1.67 10.81 -12.25
N TRP A 435 0.92 9.83 -11.75
CA TRP A 435 1.48 8.82 -10.85
C TRP A 435 1.64 7.48 -11.60
N PRO A 436 2.86 6.92 -11.70
CA PRO A 436 3.07 5.61 -12.33
C PRO A 436 2.23 4.49 -11.74
N MET A 437 1.89 4.57 -10.44
CA MET A 437 1.01 3.61 -9.76
C MET A 437 -0.35 3.45 -10.47
N ALA A 438 -0.94 4.55 -10.94
CA ALA A 438 -2.20 4.50 -11.68
C ALA A 438 -2.05 3.84 -13.04
N SER A 439 -0.93 4.06 -13.75
CA SER A 439 -0.62 3.35 -15.01
C SER A 439 -0.40 1.85 -14.79
N ILE A 440 0.24 1.46 -13.68
CA ILE A 440 0.41 0.05 -13.33
C ILE A 440 -0.95 -0.60 -13.07
N ILE A 441 -1.85 0.07 -12.33
CA ILE A 441 -3.21 -0.42 -12.11
C ILE A 441 -4.01 -0.46 -13.42
N ARG A 442 -3.84 0.52 -14.29
CA ARG A 442 -4.47 0.55 -15.62
C ARG A 442 -4.12 -0.71 -16.43
N ILE A 443 -2.86 -1.16 -16.38
CA ILE A 443 -2.38 -2.41 -16.99
C ILE A 443 -3.01 -3.64 -16.32
N LEU A 444 -2.99 -3.69 -14.98
CA LEU A 444 -3.54 -4.81 -14.20
C LEU A 444 -5.06 -4.99 -14.37
N THR A 445 -5.75 -3.99 -14.91
CA THR A 445 -7.22 -3.97 -15.03
C THR A 445 -7.71 -3.85 -16.47
N THR A 446 -6.85 -4.15 -17.45
CA THR A 446 -7.22 -4.21 -18.87
C THR A 446 -6.86 -5.54 -19.53
N GLU A 447 -7.60 -5.84 -20.60
CA GLU A 447 -7.33 -6.95 -21.52
C GLU A 447 -6.84 -6.45 -22.89
N ASP A 448 -6.76 -5.14 -23.10
CA ASP A 448 -6.29 -4.51 -24.34
C ASP A 448 -4.76 -4.46 -24.40
N ASP A 449 -4.17 -5.27 -25.27
CA ASP A 449 -2.72 -5.38 -25.44
C ASP A 449 -2.08 -4.05 -25.90
N ASP A 450 -2.76 -3.24 -26.71
CA ASP A 450 -2.24 -1.94 -27.16
C ASP A 450 -2.21 -0.94 -26.00
N GLU A 451 -3.21 -0.97 -25.13
CA GLU A 451 -3.23 -0.19 -23.89
C GLU A 451 -2.04 -0.58 -23.00
N ILE A 452 -1.83 -1.89 -22.79
CA ILE A 452 -0.72 -2.41 -21.97
C ILE A 452 0.63 -1.95 -22.52
N VAL A 453 0.86 -2.13 -23.83
CA VAL A 453 2.14 -1.77 -24.47
C VAL A 453 2.41 -0.27 -24.35
N ASN A 454 1.40 0.56 -24.55
CA ASN A 454 1.56 2.01 -24.49
C ASN A 454 1.83 2.51 -23.07
N GLU A 455 1.23 1.91 -22.04
CA GLU A 455 1.50 2.26 -20.65
C GLU A 455 2.89 1.78 -20.19
N LEU A 456 3.29 0.55 -20.53
CA LEU A 456 4.65 0.07 -20.26
C LEU A 456 5.71 0.95 -20.92
N ARG A 457 5.49 1.38 -22.17
CA ARG A 457 6.40 2.32 -22.86
C ARG A 457 6.58 3.61 -22.08
N GLN A 458 5.48 4.21 -21.60
CA GLN A 458 5.54 5.44 -20.82
C GLN A 458 6.31 5.21 -19.52
N ILE A 459 5.97 4.17 -18.74
CA ILE A 459 6.62 3.85 -17.46
C ILE A 459 8.13 3.65 -17.63
N VAL A 460 8.56 2.83 -18.60
CA VAL A 460 10.00 2.56 -18.83
C VAL A 460 10.75 3.84 -19.23
N SER A 461 10.10 4.72 -20.02
CA SER A 461 10.71 5.96 -20.50
C SER A 461 10.74 7.09 -19.47
N SER A 462 9.98 6.98 -18.37
CA SER A 462 9.75 8.09 -17.44
C SER A 462 10.57 8.01 -16.14
N THR A 463 11.50 7.07 -16.01
CA THR A 463 12.25 6.88 -14.75
C THR A 463 13.39 7.89 -14.53
N ASP A 464 13.55 8.88 -15.43
CA ASP A 464 14.69 9.81 -15.45
C ASP A 464 16.07 9.11 -15.47
N GLY A 465 16.16 7.96 -16.13
CA GLY A 465 17.38 7.13 -16.18
C GLY A 465 17.74 6.41 -14.87
N LEU A 466 17.04 6.67 -13.76
CA LEU A 466 17.36 6.09 -12.45
C LEU A 466 16.99 4.62 -12.34
N GLY A 467 16.02 4.13 -13.12
CA GLY A 467 15.63 2.72 -13.11
C GLY A 467 14.84 2.29 -11.87
N LEU A 468 14.01 3.19 -11.31
CA LEU A 468 13.02 2.92 -10.26
C LEU A 468 11.68 3.58 -10.63
N ILE A 469 10.62 3.20 -9.93
CA ILE A 469 9.31 3.82 -10.04
C ILE A 469 9.20 4.96 -9.03
N HIS A 470 8.97 6.18 -9.54
CA HIS A 470 8.73 7.38 -8.74
C HIS A 470 7.29 7.42 -8.22
N GLU A 471 7.03 8.25 -7.21
CA GLU A 471 5.67 8.52 -6.74
C GLU A 471 4.86 9.26 -7.81
N SER A 472 5.39 10.38 -8.30
CA SER A 472 4.76 11.16 -9.34
C SER A 472 5.79 11.76 -10.29
N ILE A 473 5.36 12.05 -11.52
CA ILE A 473 6.18 12.55 -12.61
C ILE A 473 5.40 13.64 -13.34
N ASN A 474 6.04 14.77 -13.59
CA ASN A 474 5.45 15.83 -14.39
C ASN A 474 5.21 15.34 -15.83
N SER A 475 3.96 15.43 -16.28
CA SER A 475 3.52 14.90 -17.58
C SER A 475 4.25 15.55 -18.77
N PHE A 476 4.91 16.70 -18.57
CA PHE A 476 5.67 17.42 -19.58
C PHE A 476 7.19 17.43 -19.35
N ASN A 477 7.67 17.01 -18.17
CA ASN A 477 9.09 17.04 -17.84
C ASN A 477 9.50 15.82 -17.02
N VAL A 478 10.23 14.89 -17.66
CA VAL A 478 10.68 13.63 -17.02
C VAL A 478 11.63 13.86 -15.86
N THR A 479 12.33 14.99 -15.78
CA THR A 479 13.28 15.30 -14.70
C THR A 479 12.63 15.91 -13.46
N ASP A 480 11.31 16.12 -13.49
CA ASP A 480 10.52 16.71 -12.40
C ASP A 480 9.60 15.62 -11.84
N TRP A 481 10.08 14.96 -10.78
CA TRP A 481 9.44 13.81 -10.15
C TRP A 481 9.59 13.88 -8.63
N THR A 482 8.75 13.11 -7.92
CA THR A 482 8.75 13.03 -6.46
C THR A 482 9.08 11.63 -5.96
N ARG A 483 9.71 11.57 -4.78
CA ARG A 483 10.15 10.35 -4.06
C ARG A 483 10.98 9.38 -4.90
N GLN A 484 12.30 9.49 -4.76
CA GLN A 484 13.28 8.58 -5.36
C GLN A 484 13.19 7.14 -4.86
N TRP A 485 12.59 6.94 -3.68
CA TRP A 485 12.46 5.64 -3.03
C TRP A 485 11.02 5.46 -2.56
N PHE A 486 10.20 4.86 -3.43
CA PHE A 486 8.85 4.48 -3.11
C PHE A 486 8.67 2.97 -3.26
N SER A 487 8.92 2.26 -2.16
CA SER A 487 9.00 0.80 -2.14
C SER A 487 7.70 0.12 -2.57
N TRP A 488 6.55 0.71 -2.26
CA TRP A 488 5.25 0.19 -2.69
C TRP A 488 5.09 0.23 -4.21
N ALA A 489 5.32 1.39 -4.85
CA ALA A 489 5.18 1.50 -6.30
C ALA A 489 6.15 0.58 -7.06
N ASN A 490 7.38 0.42 -6.55
CA ASN A 490 8.36 -0.53 -7.07
C ASN A 490 7.88 -1.99 -6.99
N GLY A 491 7.34 -2.40 -5.84
CA GLY A 491 6.78 -3.74 -5.65
C GLY A 491 5.59 -4.01 -6.57
N LEU A 492 4.66 -3.05 -6.65
CA LEU A 492 3.46 -3.16 -7.49
C LEU A 492 3.82 -3.30 -8.98
N PHE A 493 4.84 -2.56 -9.43
CA PHE A 493 5.36 -2.72 -10.80
C PHE A 493 5.88 -4.14 -11.03
N GLY A 494 6.69 -4.67 -10.11
CA GLY A 494 7.19 -6.04 -10.23
C GLY A 494 6.07 -7.09 -10.22
N GLN A 495 5.05 -6.91 -9.38
CA GLN A 495 3.86 -7.76 -9.36
C GLN A 495 3.13 -7.74 -10.72
N MET A 496 2.98 -6.56 -11.33
CA MET A 496 2.35 -6.43 -12.65
C MET A 496 3.15 -7.14 -13.74
N ILE A 497 4.49 -7.09 -13.70
CA ILE A 497 5.31 -7.82 -14.67
C ILE A 497 5.14 -9.34 -14.52
N LEU A 498 4.98 -9.86 -13.29
CA LEU A 498 4.68 -11.27 -13.07
C LEU A 498 3.26 -11.64 -13.53
N ASP A 499 2.26 -10.77 -13.31
CA ASP A 499 0.90 -10.96 -13.88
C ASP A 499 0.95 -11.04 -15.42
N LEU A 500 1.70 -10.16 -16.07
CA LEU A 500 1.85 -10.18 -17.52
C LEU A 500 2.57 -11.42 -18.03
N GLU A 501 3.55 -11.93 -17.29
CA GLU A 501 4.18 -13.21 -17.64
C GLU A 501 3.15 -14.34 -17.68
N ASP A 502 2.25 -14.41 -16.69
CA ASP A 502 1.25 -15.46 -16.60
C ASP A 502 0.11 -15.27 -17.61
N ARG A 503 -0.41 -14.05 -17.74
CA ARG A 503 -1.64 -13.75 -18.50
C ARG A 503 -1.39 -13.35 -19.95
N LYS A 504 -0.29 -12.66 -20.23
CA LYS A 504 0.02 -12.02 -21.52
C LYS A 504 1.52 -12.11 -21.89
N PRO A 505 2.15 -13.31 -21.89
CA PRO A 505 3.61 -13.44 -21.99
C PRO A 505 4.22 -12.80 -23.25
N GLY A 506 3.48 -12.78 -24.37
CA GLY A 506 3.94 -12.15 -25.62
C GLY A 506 4.18 -10.64 -25.53
N ILE A 507 3.60 -9.95 -24.53
CA ILE A 507 3.91 -8.54 -24.26
C ILE A 507 5.37 -8.37 -23.84
N LEU A 508 5.92 -9.33 -23.08
CA LEU A 508 7.30 -9.28 -22.57
C LEU A 508 8.35 -9.58 -23.65
N ASP A 509 7.92 -10.05 -24.83
CA ASP A 509 8.75 -10.18 -26.04
C ASP A 509 8.85 -8.86 -26.84
N THR A 510 8.04 -7.86 -26.49
CA THR A 510 8.00 -6.56 -27.17
C THR A 510 9.10 -5.62 -26.66
N SER A 511 9.61 -4.75 -27.53
CA SER A 511 10.48 -3.63 -27.11
C SER A 511 9.67 -2.35 -26.90
N PHE A 512 10.06 -1.59 -25.88
CA PHE A 512 9.40 -0.38 -25.41
C PHE A 512 10.25 0.88 -25.66
N GLN A 513 11.21 0.82 -26.58
CA GLN A 513 12.25 1.85 -26.80
C GLN A 513 12.06 2.68 -28.08
#